data_AF-A0A836XFX4-F1
#
_entry.id   AF-A0A836XFX4-F1
#
_cell.length_a   1.000
_cell.length_b   1.000
_cell.length_c   1.000
_cell.angle_alpha   90.00
_cell.angle_beta   90.00
_cell.angle_gamma   90.00
#
_symmetry.space_group_name_H-M   'P 1'
#
loop_
_entity.id
_entity.type
_entity.pdbx_description
1 polymer ?
#
loop_
_entity_poly.entity_id
_entity_poly.type
_entity_poly.pdbx_seq_one_letter_code
_entity_poly.pdbx_strand_id
1 'polypeptide(L)'
;TLDLTDIGVSMRLFHRAHAAGITKIVLASTNHVTGWNEHLSDPPTFSTADQIMPDGWYGAMKGMAEVAGRNLVNTEDMRFISIRIGSFTGKSEVDSLRLCSTLLTPRDAVQLFGLAVEYEGPEKFFITYGASDNIDGDFRGFLDISAGIEELGYKPQDHIAAERHRFIS
;
A
#
# COMPACT_ATOMS: atom_id res chain seq x y z
N THR A 1 5.76 -17.39 22.19
CA THR A 1 5.65 -18.16 20.93
C THR A 1 5.44 -17.14 19.83
N LEU A 2 6.46 -16.93 18.98
CA LEU A 2 6.38 -16.01 17.83
C LEU A 2 5.44 -16.67 16.80
N ASP A 3 4.14 -16.44 16.94
CA ASP A 3 3.18 -16.89 15.94
C ASP A 3 3.34 -16.04 14.69
N LEU A 4 3.70 -16.72 13.60
CA LEU A 4 3.50 -16.35 12.19
C LEU A 4 4.22 -15.10 11.66
N THR A 5 5.39 -15.32 11.05
CA THR A 5 5.77 -14.57 9.84
C THR A 5 6.11 -15.59 8.76
N ASP A 6 5.06 -16.08 8.09
CA ASP A 6 5.16 -17.12 7.07
C ASP A 6 5.62 -16.53 5.73
N ILE A 7 6.81 -15.93 5.78
CA ILE A 7 7.56 -15.47 4.61
C ILE A 7 7.79 -16.63 3.65
N GLY A 8 8.04 -17.82 4.21
CA GLY A 8 8.11 -19.07 3.48
C GLY A 8 6.82 -19.37 2.72
N VAL A 9 5.64 -19.19 3.32
CA VAL A 9 4.36 -19.35 2.61
C VAL A 9 4.16 -18.29 1.55
N SER A 10 4.52 -17.03 1.78
CA SER A 10 4.41 -16.02 0.72
C SER A 10 5.27 -16.38 -0.49
N MET A 11 6.53 -16.78 -0.26
CA MET A 11 7.42 -17.22 -1.34
C MET A 11 6.91 -18.48 -2.03
N ARG A 12 6.42 -19.47 -1.27
CA ARG A 12 5.81 -20.68 -1.82
C ARG A 12 4.54 -20.38 -2.60
N LEU A 13 3.69 -19.49 -2.12
CA LEU A 13 2.45 -19.08 -2.78
C LEU A 13 2.77 -18.45 -4.13
N PHE A 14 3.73 -17.53 -4.19
CA PHE A 14 4.16 -16.91 -5.43
C PHE A 14 4.70 -17.92 -6.44
N HIS A 15 5.59 -18.81 -5.99
CA HIS A 15 6.13 -19.87 -6.83
C HIS A 15 5.04 -20.83 -7.34
N ARG A 16 4.08 -21.19 -6.49
CA ARG A 16 2.94 -22.05 -6.86
C ARG A 16 1.97 -21.35 -7.79
N ALA A 17 1.72 -20.05 -7.62
CA ALA A 17 0.90 -19.26 -8.51
C ALA A 17 1.48 -19.25 -9.93
N HIS A 18 2.79 -18.95 -10.05
CA HIS A 18 3.49 -19.03 -11.32
C HIS A 18 3.37 -20.44 -11.95
N ALA A 19 3.69 -21.49 -11.19
CA ALA A 19 3.61 -22.87 -11.67
C ALA A 19 2.20 -23.30 -12.10
N ALA A 20 1.16 -22.64 -11.58
CA ALA A 20 -0.24 -22.87 -11.96
C ALA A 20 -0.68 -22.02 -13.18
N GLY A 21 0.22 -21.25 -13.79
CA GLY A 21 -0.08 -20.40 -14.94
C GLY A 21 -0.72 -19.06 -14.59
N ILE A 22 -0.72 -18.65 -13.32
CA ILE A 22 -1.15 -17.31 -12.93
C ILE A 22 -0.10 -16.30 -13.40
N THR A 23 -0.56 -15.26 -14.09
CA THR A 23 0.30 -14.23 -14.70
C THR A 23 0.36 -12.93 -13.89
N LYS A 24 -0.49 -12.75 -12.89
CA LYS A 24 -0.61 -11.51 -12.12
C LYS A 24 -0.82 -11.77 -10.62
N ILE A 25 -0.08 -11.04 -9.79
CA ILE A 25 -0.25 -11.03 -8.33
C ILE A 25 -0.52 -9.58 -7.90
N VAL A 26 -1.60 -9.39 -7.13
CA VAL A 26 -1.87 -8.15 -6.39
C VAL A 26 -1.60 -8.42 -4.92
N LEU A 27 -0.55 -7.81 -4.38
CA LEU A 27 -0.13 -7.99 -3.00
C LEU A 27 -0.77 -6.92 -2.10
N ALA A 28 -1.50 -7.37 -1.08
CA ALA A 28 -1.84 -6.53 0.06
C ALA A 28 -0.59 -6.33 0.94
N SER A 29 0.16 -5.26 0.66
CA SER A 29 1.31 -4.81 1.44
C SER A 29 0.87 -3.79 2.50
N THR A 30 1.82 -3.04 3.05
CA THR A 30 1.58 -2.12 4.17
C THR A 30 2.51 -0.91 4.12
N ASN A 31 2.05 0.25 4.61
CA ASN A 31 2.92 1.40 4.85
C ASN A 31 4.07 1.10 5.84
N HIS A 32 3.91 0.11 6.72
CA HIS A 32 4.96 -0.35 7.64
C HIS A 32 6.23 -0.86 6.93
N VAL A 33 6.20 -1.11 5.61
CA VAL A 33 7.41 -1.38 4.81
C VAL A 33 8.39 -0.20 4.85
N THR A 34 7.87 1.01 4.99
CA THR A 34 8.59 2.29 5.05
C THR A 34 8.24 3.09 6.30
N GLY A 35 7.65 2.45 7.31
CA GLY A 35 7.04 3.12 8.47
C GLY A 35 8.02 3.99 9.27
N TRP A 36 9.32 3.68 9.27
CA TRP A 36 10.30 4.50 9.98
C TRP A 36 10.44 5.91 9.38
N ASN A 37 10.01 6.12 8.13
CA ASN A 37 10.01 7.43 7.49
C ASN A 37 9.10 8.43 8.22
N GLU A 38 8.13 7.99 9.03
CA GLU A 38 7.31 8.89 9.87
C GLU A 38 8.16 9.64 10.91
N HIS A 39 9.35 9.14 11.24
CA HIS A 39 10.24 9.72 12.24
C HIS A 39 11.40 10.54 11.64
N LEU A 40 11.49 10.64 10.31
CA LEU A 40 12.61 11.29 9.63
C LEU A 40 12.33 12.75 9.26
N SER A 41 11.06 13.16 9.19
CA SER A 41 10.66 14.53 8.87
C SER A 41 9.39 14.95 9.62
N ASP A 42 9.23 16.25 9.81
CA ASP A 42 8.02 16.86 10.37
C ASP A 42 7.58 18.04 9.47
N PRO A 43 6.48 17.92 8.69
CA PRO A 43 5.59 16.76 8.62
C PRO A 43 6.24 15.55 7.90
N PRO A 44 5.74 14.33 8.16
CA PRO A 44 6.19 13.14 7.44
C PRO A 44 5.83 13.22 5.94
N THR A 45 6.67 12.63 5.08
CA THR A 45 6.41 12.47 3.64
C THR A 45 6.92 11.11 3.18
N PHE A 46 6.07 10.34 2.51
CA PHE A 46 6.40 9.00 2.03
C PHE A 46 6.36 8.98 0.52
N SER A 47 7.41 8.45 -0.09
CA SER A 47 7.44 8.10 -1.50
C SER A 47 7.43 6.59 -1.67
N THR A 48 6.91 6.13 -2.81
CA THR A 48 7.08 4.74 -3.24
C THR A 48 8.52 4.45 -3.67
N ALA A 49 9.32 5.49 -3.95
CA ALA A 49 10.75 5.41 -4.24
C ALA A 49 11.64 5.36 -2.99
N ASP A 50 11.08 5.54 -1.80
CA ASP A 50 11.84 5.46 -0.54
C ASP A 50 12.45 4.06 -0.37
N GLN A 51 13.62 4.03 0.29
CA GLN A 51 14.22 2.78 0.72
C GLN A 51 13.27 2.02 1.66
N ILE A 52 13.27 0.69 1.56
CA ILE A 52 12.57 -0.17 2.52
C ILE A 52 13.15 0.11 3.91
N MET A 53 12.34 0.72 4.77
CA MET A 53 12.72 1.14 6.12
C MET A 53 11.60 0.78 7.11
N PRO A 54 11.50 -0.52 7.45
CA PRO A 54 10.36 -1.01 8.21
C PRO A 54 10.44 -0.61 9.68
N ASP A 55 9.28 -0.35 10.28
CA ASP A 55 9.12 -0.04 11.70
C ASP A 55 8.84 -1.28 12.58
N GLY A 56 8.87 -2.47 11.96
CA GLY A 56 8.70 -3.75 12.65
C GLY A 56 8.83 -4.97 11.74
N TRP A 57 8.85 -6.16 12.34
CA TRP A 57 8.99 -7.44 11.62
C TRP A 57 7.87 -7.69 10.59
N TYR A 58 6.66 -7.21 10.87
CA TYR A 58 5.55 -7.28 9.93
C TYR A 58 5.84 -6.50 8.64
N GLY A 59 6.29 -5.25 8.76
CA GLY A 59 6.71 -4.41 7.64
C GLY A 59 7.89 -5.02 6.87
N ALA A 60 8.89 -5.54 7.59
CA ALA A 60 10.04 -6.21 6.97
C ALA A 60 9.63 -7.43 6.13
N MET A 61 8.71 -8.25 6.64
CA MET A 61 8.17 -9.41 5.91
C MET A 61 7.45 -8.99 4.62
N LYS A 62 6.60 -7.94 4.68
CA LYS A 62 5.92 -7.42 3.50
C LYS A 62 6.89 -6.82 2.49
N GLY A 63 7.92 -6.10 2.95
CA GLY A 63 8.99 -5.58 2.10
C GLY A 63 9.73 -6.67 1.35
N MET A 64 10.04 -7.80 2.00
CA MET A 64 10.64 -8.94 1.31
C MET A 64 9.71 -9.53 0.23
N ALA A 65 8.40 -9.57 0.48
CA ALA A 65 7.43 -10.01 -0.52
C ALA A 65 7.40 -9.08 -1.75
N GLU A 66 7.56 -7.76 -1.56
CA GLU A 66 7.69 -6.80 -2.66
C GLU A 66 8.96 -7.05 -3.48
N VAL A 67 10.09 -7.29 -2.82
CA VAL A 67 11.37 -7.61 -3.48
C VAL A 67 11.28 -8.93 -4.26
N ALA A 68 10.63 -9.95 -3.68
CA ALA A 68 10.39 -11.21 -4.38
C ALA A 68 9.47 -11.02 -5.59
N GLY A 69 8.43 -10.18 -5.48
CA GLY A 69 7.58 -9.81 -6.59
C GLY A 69 8.37 -9.21 -7.76
N ARG A 70 9.34 -8.34 -7.47
CA ARG A 70 10.23 -7.77 -8.50
C ARG A 70 11.04 -8.85 -9.21
N ASN A 71 11.53 -9.85 -8.47
CA ASN A 71 12.23 -10.99 -9.07
C ASN A 71 11.32 -11.77 -10.04
N LEU A 72 10.08 -12.07 -9.65
CA LEU A 72 9.12 -12.78 -10.51
C LEU A 72 8.84 -12.04 -11.82
N VAL A 73 8.70 -10.72 -11.77
CA VAL A 73 8.52 -9.92 -12.99
C VAL A 73 9.74 -10.05 -13.90
N ASN A 74 10.94 -10.01 -13.33
CA ASN A 74 12.18 -10.04 -14.09
C ASN A 74 12.53 -11.43 -14.65
N THR A 75 12.18 -12.51 -13.96
CA THR A 75 12.59 -13.88 -14.34
C THR A 75 11.47 -14.71 -14.95
N GLU A 76 10.22 -14.45 -14.53
CA GLU A 76 9.05 -15.27 -14.89
C GLU A 76 7.99 -14.50 -15.70
N ASP A 77 8.31 -13.27 -16.12
CA ASP A 77 7.44 -12.39 -16.92
C ASP A 77 6.06 -12.08 -16.31
N MET A 78 5.93 -12.28 -14.99
CA MET A 78 4.70 -12.00 -14.25
C MET A 78 4.44 -10.50 -14.12
N ARG A 79 3.17 -10.15 -13.87
CA ARG A 79 2.78 -8.83 -13.35
C ARG A 79 2.66 -8.88 -11.83
N PHE A 80 3.20 -7.88 -11.14
CA PHE A 80 3.17 -7.80 -9.69
C PHE A 80 2.86 -6.38 -9.24
N ILE A 81 1.71 -6.19 -8.61
CA ILE A 81 1.26 -4.88 -8.10
C ILE A 81 1.24 -4.96 -6.59
N SER A 82 2.01 -4.10 -5.91
CA SER A 82 2.01 -4.02 -4.45
C SER A 82 1.25 -2.79 -3.97
N ILE A 83 0.25 -3.01 -3.12
CA ILE A 83 -0.50 -1.92 -2.49
C ILE A 83 -0.09 -1.84 -1.02
N ARG A 84 0.67 -0.81 -0.66
CA ARG A 84 1.05 -0.49 0.72
C ARG A 84 -0.13 0.16 1.42
N ILE A 85 -1.00 -0.65 2.01
CA ILE A 85 -2.18 -0.17 2.75
C ILE A 85 -1.73 0.74 3.90
N GLY A 86 -2.31 1.94 3.97
CA GLY A 86 -2.05 2.93 5.01
C GLY A 86 -2.64 2.51 6.36
N SER A 87 -3.94 2.65 6.52
CA SER A 87 -4.68 2.17 7.69
C SER A 87 -6.05 1.68 7.25
N PHE A 88 -6.39 0.44 7.60
CA PHE A 88 -7.65 -0.16 7.24
C PHE A 88 -8.35 -0.67 8.50
N THR A 89 -9.32 0.09 9.00
CA THR A 89 -10.06 -0.21 10.23
C THR A 89 -11.38 -0.94 9.96
N GLY A 90 -11.73 -1.14 8.68
CA GLY A 90 -13.04 -1.62 8.26
C GLY A 90 -14.16 -0.58 8.37
N LYS A 91 -13.82 0.68 8.69
CA LYS A 91 -14.76 1.81 8.85
C LYS A 91 -14.21 3.05 8.14
N SER A 92 -15.05 4.08 8.02
CA SER A 92 -14.68 5.40 7.51
C SER A 92 -14.45 6.44 8.63
N GLU A 93 -14.48 6.01 9.89
CA GLU A 93 -14.30 6.88 11.06
C GLU A 93 -12.81 7.07 11.37
N VAL A 94 -12.43 8.29 11.75
CA VAL A 94 -11.12 8.62 12.29
C VAL A 94 -11.19 8.94 13.77
N ASP A 95 -10.17 8.52 14.52
CA ASP A 95 -9.99 8.78 15.95
C ASP A 95 -8.67 9.49 16.27
N SER A 96 -7.86 9.80 15.25
CA SER A 96 -6.55 10.42 15.40
C SER A 96 -6.13 11.19 14.15
N LEU A 97 -5.21 12.15 14.34
CA LEU A 97 -4.58 12.89 13.24
C LEU A 97 -3.86 11.97 12.25
N ARG A 98 -3.24 10.88 12.74
CA ARG A 98 -2.56 9.93 11.87
C ARG A 98 -3.53 9.21 10.92
N LEU A 99 -4.73 8.84 11.40
CA LEU A 99 -5.76 8.25 10.54
C LEU A 99 -6.28 9.26 9.50
N CYS A 100 -6.31 10.55 9.81
CA CYS A 100 -6.64 11.57 8.81
C CYS A 100 -5.65 11.59 7.63
N SER A 101 -4.41 11.16 7.85
CA SER A 101 -3.39 11.05 6.80
C SER A 101 -3.36 9.69 6.08
N THR A 102 -3.75 8.62 6.75
CA THR A 102 -3.43 7.23 6.33
C THR A 102 -4.62 6.33 6.08
N LEU A 103 -5.83 6.72 6.48
CA LEU A 103 -7.01 5.85 6.34
C LEU A 103 -7.27 5.52 4.88
N LEU A 104 -7.61 4.26 4.64
CA LEU A 104 -8.19 3.73 3.42
C LEU A 104 -9.56 3.15 3.80
N THR A 105 -10.63 3.74 3.31
CA THR A 105 -11.98 3.25 3.62
C THR A 105 -12.28 1.94 2.89
N PRO A 106 -13.30 1.16 3.34
CA PRO A 106 -13.74 -0.03 2.61
C PRO A 106 -14.13 0.23 1.15
N ARG A 107 -14.78 1.37 0.86
CA ARG A 107 -15.20 1.72 -0.51
C ARG A 107 -14.00 1.95 -1.42
N ASP A 108 -13.06 2.75 -0.95
CA ASP A 108 -11.86 3.10 -1.70
C ASP A 108 -10.90 1.92 -1.82
N ALA A 109 -10.82 1.06 -0.79
CA ALA A 109 -10.08 -0.21 -0.88
C ALA A 109 -10.63 -1.11 -1.98
N VAL A 110 -11.96 -1.28 -2.07
CA VAL A 110 -12.59 -2.08 -3.14
C VAL A 110 -12.28 -1.49 -4.51
N GLN A 111 -12.34 -0.17 -4.66
CA GLN A 111 -11.98 0.49 -5.91
C GLN A 111 -10.51 0.22 -6.27
N LEU A 112 -9.58 0.49 -5.35
CA LEU A 112 -8.14 0.36 -5.60
C LEU A 112 -7.73 -1.08 -5.95
N PHE A 113 -8.16 -2.05 -5.15
CA PHE A 113 -7.84 -3.46 -5.40
C PHE A 113 -8.57 -3.98 -6.65
N GLY A 114 -9.81 -3.53 -6.91
CA GLY A 114 -10.53 -3.86 -8.13
C GLY A 114 -9.77 -3.39 -9.38
N LEU A 115 -9.31 -2.14 -9.39
CA LEU A 115 -8.51 -1.59 -10.48
C LEU A 115 -7.19 -2.36 -10.66
N ALA A 116 -6.51 -2.72 -9.56
CA ALA A 116 -5.28 -3.51 -9.63
C ALA A 116 -5.51 -4.93 -10.21
N VAL A 117 -6.65 -5.56 -9.88
CA VAL A 117 -7.04 -6.86 -10.44
C VAL A 117 -7.34 -6.76 -11.93
N GLU A 118 -8.00 -5.69 -12.38
CA GLU A 118 -8.35 -5.48 -13.79
C GLU A 118 -7.21 -4.88 -14.64
N TYR A 119 -6.14 -4.40 -14.01
CA TYR A 119 -5.05 -3.72 -14.72
C TYR A 119 -4.31 -4.65 -15.70
N GLU A 120 -4.28 -4.24 -16.96
CA GLU A 120 -3.55 -4.88 -18.06
C GLU A 120 -2.57 -3.93 -18.76
N GLY A 121 -2.21 -2.83 -18.10
CA GLY A 121 -1.27 -1.84 -18.62
C GLY A 121 0.17 -2.36 -18.79
N PRO A 122 1.04 -1.53 -19.38
CA PRO A 122 2.40 -1.92 -19.77
C PRO A 122 3.34 -2.11 -18.59
N GLU A 123 3.13 -1.41 -17.47
CA GLU A 123 4.01 -1.53 -16.31
C GLU A 123 3.72 -2.84 -15.56
N LYS A 124 4.69 -3.76 -15.59
CA LYS A 124 4.51 -5.07 -14.96
C LYS A 124 4.80 -5.05 -13.47
N PHE A 125 5.51 -4.04 -12.96
CA PHE A 125 5.73 -3.90 -11.53
C PHE A 125 5.61 -2.46 -11.10
N PHE A 126 4.76 -2.23 -10.10
CA PHE A 126 4.75 -0.97 -9.39
C PHE A 126 4.23 -1.16 -7.96
N ILE A 127 4.55 -0.17 -7.14
CA ILE A 127 4.12 -0.06 -5.76
C ILE A 127 3.30 1.21 -5.67
N THR A 128 2.17 1.15 -4.97
CA THR A 128 1.38 2.34 -4.63
C THR A 128 0.99 2.27 -3.16
N TYR A 129 0.84 3.42 -2.49
CA TYR A 129 0.17 3.44 -1.20
C TYR A 129 -1.35 3.35 -1.39
N GLY A 130 -2.01 2.64 -0.48
CA GLY A 130 -3.46 2.61 -0.39
C GLY A 130 -3.95 3.54 0.70
N ALA A 131 -4.47 4.69 0.30
CA ALA A 131 -5.15 5.66 1.16
C ALA A 131 -6.35 6.27 0.41
N SER A 132 -7.34 6.73 1.16
CA SER A 132 -8.46 7.52 0.64
C SER A 132 -8.02 8.95 0.29
N ASP A 133 -8.95 9.83 -0.09
CA ASP A 133 -8.62 11.22 -0.38
C ASP A 133 -8.32 11.97 0.93
N ASN A 134 -7.05 11.92 1.30
CA ASN A 134 -6.53 12.46 2.55
C ASN A 134 -5.90 13.84 2.33
N ILE A 135 -6.47 14.66 1.46
CA ILE A 135 -6.03 16.03 1.17
C ILE A 135 -7.15 16.97 1.60
N ASP A 136 -6.89 18.02 2.38
CA ASP A 136 -7.89 19.07 2.71
C ASP A 136 -7.20 20.44 2.84
N GLY A 137 -7.54 21.38 1.96
CA GLY A 137 -6.85 22.67 1.88
C GLY A 137 -5.33 22.52 1.71
N ASP A 138 -4.57 23.05 2.68
CA ASP A 138 -3.10 22.94 2.72
C ASP A 138 -2.60 21.62 3.31
N PHE A 139 -3.48 20.81 3.91
CA PHE A 139 -3.12 19.51 4.45
C PHE A 139 -3.06 18.46 3.34
N ARG A 140 -2.00 17.66 3.38
CA ARG A 140 -1.82 16.48 2.55
C ARG A 140 -1.43 15.32 3.44
N GLY A 141 -2.16 14.22 3.34
CA GLY A 141 -1.76 12.94 3.88
C GLY A 141 -0.38 12.59 3.37
N PHE A 142 0.42 11.97 4.23
CA PHE A 142 1.84 11.76 3.95
C PHE A 142 2.12 10.54 3.07
N LEU A 143 1.10 9.78 2.64
CA LEU A 143 1.23 8.62 1.77
C LEU A 143 1.05 9.01 0.30
N ASP A 144 2.07 8.80 -0.52
CA ASP A 144 2.02 9.10 -1.95
C ASP A 144 1.19 8.07 -2.74
N ILE A 145 -0.04 8.44 -3.10
CA ILE A 145 -0.95 7.61 -3.91
C ILE A 145 -0.83 7.84 -5.42
N SER A 146 0.13 8.66 -5.89
CA SER A 146 0.28 9.06 -7.31
C SER A 146 0.32 7.85 -8.25
N ALA A 147 1.13 6.84 -7.96
CA ALA A 147 1.20 5.62 -8.77
C ALA A 147 -0.15 4.90 -8.92
N GLY A 148 -1.01 4.96 -7.89
CA GLY A 148 -2.36 4.38 -7.97
C GLY A 148 -3.25 5.20 -8.90
N ILE A 149 -3.13 6.52 -8.86
CA ILE A 149 -3.87 7.43 -9.75
C ILE A 149 -3.40 7.27 -11.19
N GLU A 150 -2.08 7.27 -11.42
CA GLU A 150 -1.45 7.30 -12.73
C GLU A 150 -1.54 5.95 -13.45
N GLU A 151 -1.20 4.85 -12.77
CA GLU A 151 -1.21 3.51 -13.38
C GLU A 151 -2.60 2.88 -13.35
N LEU A 152 -3.30 2.94 -12.21
CA LEU A 152 -4.59 2.25 -12.04
C LEU A 152 -5.80 3.11 -12.38
N GLY A 153 -5.65 4.43 -12.52
CA GLY A 153 -6.79 5.34 -12.63
C GLY A 153 -7.58 5.46 -11.32
N TYR A 154 -6.95 5.18 -10.18
CA TYR A 154 -7.56 5.26 -8.86
C TYR A 154 -8.09 6.68 -8.59
N LYS A 155 -9.32 6.77 -8.09
CA LYS A 155 -10.04 8.01 -7.82
C LYS A 155 -10.78 7.84 -6.49
N PRO A 156 -10.08 8.01 -5.35
CA PRO A 156 -10.68 7.86 -4.05
C PRO A 156 -11.89 8.78 -3.92
N GLN A 157 -12.93 8.28 -3.28
CA GLN A 157 -14.23 8.97 -3.16
C GLN A 157 -14.48 9.49 -1.76
N ASP A 158 -13.83 8.90 -0.75
CA ASP A 158 -14.02 9.31 0.63
C ASP A 158 -12.94 10.31 1.03
N HIS A 159 -13.39 11.49 1.48
CA HIS A 159 -12.54 12.63 1.80
C HIS A 159 -12.30 12.73 3.31
N ILE A 160 -11.35 11.93 3.80
CA ILE A 160 -11.13 11.72 5.24
C ILE A 160 -10.43 12.92 5.89
N ALA A 161 -9.61 13.63 5.14
CA ALA A 161 -8.85 14.77 5.64
C ALA A 161 -9.71 15.90 6.22
N ALA A 162 -10.94 16.09 5.73
CA ALA A 162 -11.87 17.07 6.28
C ALA A 162 -12.19 16.85 7.76
N GLU A 163 -12.08 15.62 8.28
CA GLU A 163 -12.34 15.31 9.70
C GLU A 163 -11.21 15.81 10.63
N ARG A 164 -10.09 16.29 10.08
CA ARG A 164 -8.92 16.73 10.85
C ARG A 164 -9.25 17.83 11.85
N HIS A 165 -10.20 18.71 11.53
CA HIS A 165 -10.67 19.80 12.41
C HIS A 165 -11.09 19.34 13.81
N ARG A 166 -11.46 18.05 13.97
CA ARG A 166 -11.83 17.45 15.26
C ARG A 166 -10.64 17.26 16.21
N PHE A 167 -9.41 17.37 15.70
CA PHE A 167 -8.18 17.04 16.43
C PHE A 167 -7.15 18.18 16.49
N ILE A 168 -7.40 19.31 15.81
CA ILE A 168 -6.55 20.50 15.88
C ILE A 168 -7.36 21.59 16.60
N SER A 169 -6.89 22.02 17.78
CA SER A 169 -7.46 23.12 18.57
C SER A 169 -6.79 24.44 18.25
#